data_AF-A0A0C3CCF0-F1
#
_entry.id   AF-A0A0C3CCF0-F1
#
_cell.length_a   1.000
_cell.length_b   1.000
_cell.length_c   1.000
_cell.angle_alpha   90.00
_cell.angle_beta   90.00
_cell.angle_gamma   90.00
#
_symmetry.space_group_name_H-M   'P 1'
#
loop_
_entity.id
_entity.type
_entity.pdbx_description
1 polymer ?
#
loop_
_entity_poly.entity_id
_entity_poly.type
_entity_poly.pdbx_seq_one_letter_code
_entity_poly.pdbx_strand_id
1 'polypeptide(L)'
;MTTHGSAALDLAHYFSPTIPWTNAWYNASGVPSIPPPLVGNNHHTYTSAWKTRGSNKTTHIGVFFSDLSVFWGTVDFTTTAPEDQSQVQRSAAYLSPPKPLPRDALIHAHETYGDTIALYAESFLGSGQYCARGECWDLANESLKYFSDYDYIPMPIPSISRTHGHLIFEGKASNGGREQVGRWRGGDDRIRRGDIVEWRKVKIAMKAAPRGSFYTLGDPDHTAIIVSDCVPSTSPKDAASLSPSEVGVIAVIEQSQGQLPERREYDLSCLEEGEIWIYRPIGMKAYLGVSDITAVPPERCEGLQRLLNCTLKRNTQKKNLFYIHVLKVIYSG
;
A
#
# COMPACT_ATOMS: atom_id res chain seq x y z
N MET A 1 7.36 11.29 -5.84
CA MET A 1 6.63 12.16 -4.90
C MET A 1 5.36 12.60 -5.59
N THR A 2 4.28 12.80 -4.83
CA THR A 2 3.00 13.26 -5.39
C THR A 2 3.03 14.77 -5.61
N THR A 3 2.36 15.27 -6.65
CA THR A 3 2.35 16.71 -6.99
C THR A 3 1.14 17.41 -6.37
N HIS A 4 0.00 16.72 -6.33
CA HIS A 4 -1.29 17.29 -5.91
C HIS A 4 -1.76 16.74 -4.55
N GLY A 5 -0.88 16.06 -3.80
CA GLY A 5 -1.15 15.60 -2.44
C GLY A 5 -1.46 14.10 -2.31
N SER A 6 -1.84 13.41 -3.39
CA SER A 6 -1.97 11.95 -3.40
C SER A 6 -1.75 11.36 -4.79
N ALA A 7 -1.44 10.06 -4.83
CA ALA A 7 -1.23 9.36 -6.10
C ALA A 7 -2.51 9.29 -6.93
N ALA A 8 -3.66 9.07 -6.28
CA ALA A 8 -4.95 9.08 -6.97
C ALA A 8 -5.35 10.46 -7.52
N LEU A 9 -5.03 11.55 -6.82
CA LEU A 9 -5.30 12.90 -7.30
C LEU A 9 -4.37 13.30 -8.45
N ASP A 10 -3.10 12.90 -8.41
CA ASP A 10 -2.18 13.09 -9.55
C ASP A 10 -2.73 12.41 -10.81
N LEU A 11 -3.27 11.18 -10.68
CA LEU A 11 -3.88 10.47 -11.79
C LEU A 11 -5.21 11.12 -12.23
N ALA A 12 -6.03 11.61 -11.29
CA ALA A 12 -7.24 12.37 -11.61
C ALA A 12 -6.92 13.65 -12.40
N HIS A 13 -5.84 14.35 -12.05
CA HIS A 13 -5.37 15.52 -12.79
C HIS A 13 -4.97 15.14 -14.22
N TYR A 14 -4.29 14.00 -14.42
CA TYR A 14 -3.98 13.47 -15.76
C TYR A 14 -5.24 13.19 -16.60
N PHE A 15 -6.37 12.87 -15.97
CA PHE A 15 -7.67 12.66 -16.64
C PHE A 15 -8.46 13.95 -16.89
N SER A 16 -7.97 15.12 -16.43
CA SER A 16 -8.64 16.39 -16.68
C SER A 16 -8.73 16.68 -18.19
N PRO A 17 -9.89 17.12 -18.73
CA PRO A 17 -10.07 17.52 -20.13
C PRO A 17 -9.03 18.54 -20.63
N THR A 18 -8.45 19.34 -19.75
CA THR A 18 -7.45 20.36 -20.07
C THR A 18 -6.04 19.82 -20.29
N ILE A 19 -5.76 18.55 -19.96
CA ILE A 19 -4.42 17.95 -20.08
C ILE A 19 -4.35 17.11 -21.36
N PRO A 20 -3.62 17.53 -22.41
CA PRO A 20 -3.56 16.77 -23.65
C PRO A 20 -2.85 15.43 -23.46
N TRP A 21 -3.39 14.36 -24.08
CA TRP A 21 -2.72 13.06 -24.14
C TRP A 21 -1.98 12.90 -25.46
N THR A 22 -0.79 12.32 -25.42
CA THR A 22 0.09 12.16 -26.59
C THR A 22 -0.18 10.86 -27.37
N ASN A 23 -0.97 9.94 -26.81
CA ASN A 23 -1.32 8.67 -27.44
C ASN A 23 -2.67 8.13 -26.94
N ALA A 24 -3.24 7.19 -27.69
CA ALA A 24 -4.48 6.50 -27.36
C ALA A 24 -4.22 5.22 -26.54
N TRP A 25 -3.49 5.32 -25.43
CA TRP A 25 -3.13 4.16 -24.58
C TRP A 25 -4.36 3.34 -24.13
N TYR A 26 -5.52 3.98 -23.98
CA TYR A 26 -6.81 3.36 -23.64
C TYR A 26 -7.38 2.44 -24.74
N ASN A 27 -6.82 2.47 -25.94
CA ASN A 27 -7.16 1.60 -27.05
C ASN A 27 -6.12 0.50 -27.33
N ALA A 28 -5.14 0.31 -26.46
CA ALA A 28 -4.16 -0.75 -26.64
C ALA A 28 -4.84 -2.13 -26.73
N SER A 29 -4.43 -2.93 -27.71
CA SER A 29 -4.90 -4.30 -27.92
C SER A 29 -4.27 -5.31 -26.95
N GLY A 30 -3.21 -4.92 -26.24
CA GLY A 30 -2.61 -5.67 -25.14
C GLY A 30 -3.25 -5.31 -23.78
N VAL A 31 -3.59 -6.33 -22.99
CA VAL A 31 -4.07 -6.18 -21.61
C VAL A 31 -2.87 -6.27 -20.65
N PRO A 32 -2.80 -5.42 -19.61
CA PRO A 32 -3.68 -4.29 -19.32
C PRO A 32 -3.26 -2.98 -20.02
N SER A 33 -4.23 -2.19 -20.48
CA SER A 33 -4.00 -0.83 -21.00
C SER A 33 -3.69 0.10 -19.82
N ILE A 34 -2.43 0.43 -19.57
CA ILE A 34 -2.00 1.20 -18.38
C ILE A 34 -1.91 2.70 -18.71
N PRO A 35 -2.52 3.60 -17.91
CA PRO A 35 -2.29 5.04 -18.03
C PRO A 35 -0.80 5.39 -17.97
N PRO A 36 -0.27 6.25 -18.86
CA PRO A 36 1.15 6.61 -18.90
C PRO A 36 1.77 7.01 -17.54
N PRO A 37 1.09 7.76 -16.64
CA PRO A 37 1.65 8.08 -15.32
C PRO A 37 1.90 6.86 -14.42
N LEU A 38 1.32 5.70 -14.71
CA LEU A 38 1.47 4.46 -13.96
C LEU A 38 2.54 3.53 -14.54
N VAL A 39 3.02 3.78 -15.75
CA VAL A 39 3.99 2.92 -16.42
C VAL A 39 5.31 2.94 -15.63
N GLY A 40 5.78 1.75 -15.23
CA GLY A 40 7.00 1.57 -14.43
C GLY A 40 6.84 1.88 -12.94
N ASN A 41 5.63 2.24 -12.48
CA ASN A 41 5.33 2.42 -11.07
C ASN A 41 4.72 1.12 -10.51
N ASN A 42 5.32 0.52 -9.48
CA ASN A 42 4.83 -0.71 -8.85
C ASN A 42 4.09 -0.46 -7.53
N HIS A 43 3.89 0.81 -7.15
CA HIS A 43 3.24 1.23 -5.90
C HIS A 43 1.71 1.32 -6.02
N HIS A 44 1.12 0.37 -6.73
CA HIS A 44 -0.32 0.29 -6.91
C HIS A 44 -0.78 -1.10 -7.36
N THR A 45 -2.06 -1.39 -7.13
CA THR A 45 -2.80 -2.46 -7.78
C THR A 45 -3.67 -1.85 -8.87
N TYR A 46 -3.59 -2.43 -10.06
CA TYR A 46 -4.26 -1.93 -11.27
C TYR A 46 -5.32 -2.92 -11.77
N THR A 47 -6.46 -2.38 -12.21
CA THR A 47 -7.44 -3.16 -12.97
C THR A 47 -8.04 -2.34 -14.10
N SER A 48 -8.34 -2.99 -15.22
CA SER A 48 -9.05 -2.40 -16.36
C SER A 48 -10.09 -3.34 -16.91
N ALA A 49 -11.23 -2.79 -17.29
CA ALA A 49 -12.26 -3.48 -18.05
C ALA A 49 -12.71 -2.59 -19.20
N TRP A 50 -13.24 -3.18 -20.28
CA TRP A 50 -13.77 -2.39 -21.38
C TRP A 50 -15.06 -3.01 -21.92
N LYS A 51 -15.86 -2.18 -22.58
CA LYS A 51 -17.05 -2.59 -23.34
C LYS A 51 -17.02 -1.92 -24.70
N THR A 52 -17.51 -2.61 -25.71
CA THR A 52 -17.60 -2.09 -27.07
C THR A 52 -19.02 -2.25 -27.58
N ARG A 53 -19.55 -1.21 -28.23
CA ARG A 53 -20.84 -1.23 -28.94
C ARG A 53 -20.68 -0.51 -30.27
N GLY A 54 -20.64 -1.29 -31.36
CA GLY A 54 -20.30 -0.75 -32.68
C GLY A 54 -18.87 -0.20 -32.68
N SER A 55 -18.70 1.03 -33.16
CA SER A 55 -17.41 1.75 -33.11
C SER A 55 -17.14 2.44 -31.77
N ASN A 56 -18.07 2.43 -30.81
CA ASN A 56 -17.86 3.08 -29.52
C ASN A 56 -17.26 2.09 -28.53
N LYS A 57 -16.18 2.47 -27.86
CA LYS A 57 -15.55 1.70 -26.80
C LYS A 57 -15.43 2.55 -25.54
N THR A 58 -15.78 1.94 -24.42
CA THR A 58 -15.60 2.52 -23.09
C THR A 58 -14.56 1.67 -22.35
N THR A 59 -13.50 2.30 -21.86
CA THR A 59 -12.50 1.69 -20.99
C THR A 59 -12.68 2.22 -19.56
N HIS A 60 -12.86 1.31 -18.60
CA HIS A 60 -12.97 1.56 -17.18
C HIS A 60 -11.68 1.14 -16.47
N ILE A 61 -11.25 1.95 -15.51
CA ILE A 61 -9.96 1.80 -14.83
C ILE A 61 -10.19 1.98 -13.34
N GLY A 62 -9.59 1.09 -12.54
CA GLY A 62 -9.53 1.19 -11.09
C GLY A 62 -8.10 1.04 -10.62
N VAL A 63 -7.66 1.91 -9.71
CA VAL A 63 -6.30 1.89 -9.17
C VAL A 63 -6.36 2.08 -7.67
N PHE A 64 -5.69 1.20 -6.94
CA PHE A 64 -5.49 1.31 -5.50
C PHE A 64 -4.01 1.50 -5.23
N PHE A 65 -3.64 2.62 -4.61
CA PHE A 65 -2.26 3.02 -4.44
C PHE A 65 -1.72 2.62 -3.07
N SER A 66 -0.40 2.54 -2.95
CA SER A 66 0.31 2.28 -1.69
C SER A 66 0.29 3.45 -0.69
N ASP A 67 -0.46 4.51 -0.95
CA ASP A 67 -0.83 5.54 0.03
C ASP A 67 -2.29 5.37 0.50
N LEU A 68 -2.93 4.25 0.12
CA LEU A 68 -4.34 3.91 0.33
C LEU A 68 -5.33 4.85 -0.38
N SER A 69 -4.85 5.76 -1.22
CA SER A 69 -5.71 6.53 -2.11
C SER A 69 -6.23 5.63 -3.25
N VAL A 70 -7.39 6.00 -3.78
CA VAL A 70 -8.08 5.18 -4.79
C VAL A 70 -8.51 6.05 -5.94
N PHE A 71 -8.35 5.55 -7.16
CA PHE A 71 -8.76 6.22 -8.38
C PHE A 71 -9.71 5.35 -9.19
N TRP A 72 -10.72 5.97 -9.79
CA TRP A 72 -11.53 5.40 -10.86
C TRP A 72 -11.53 6.33 -12.07
N GLY A 73 -11.28 5.75 -13.24
CA GLY A 73 -11.30 6.44 -14.52
C GLY A 73 -12.26 5.78 -15.49
N THR A 74 -12.86 6.58 -16.37
CA THR A 74 -13.56 6.11 -17.56
C THR A 74 -13.10 6.90 -18.76
N VAL A 75 -12.88 6.21 -19.88
CA VAL A 75 -12.55 6.78 -21.18
C VAL A 75 -13.52 6.24 -22.21
N ASP A 76 -14.37 7.09 -22.76
CA ASP A 76 -15.27 6.80 -23.87
C ASP A 76 -14.67 7.37 -25.16
N PHE A 77 -14.55 6.54 -26.19
CA PHE A 77 -13.93 6.93 -27.46
C PHE A 77 -14.46 6.10 -28.63
N THR A 78 -14.12 6.51 -29.84
CA THR A 78 -14.41 5.73 -31.05
C THR A 78 -13.19 4.92 -31.50
N THR A 79 -13.39 3.64 -31.84
CA THR A 79 -12.32 2.75 -32.29
C THR A 79 -11.84 3.04 -33.71
N THR A 80 -12.56 3.86 -34.48
CA THR A 80 -12.18 4.22 -35.86
C THR A 80 -11.22 5.39 -35.94
N ALA A 81 -11.15 6.22 -34.90
CA ALA A 81 -10.22 7.34 -34.77
C ALA A 81 -9.84 7.53 -33.28
N PRO A 82 -9.23 6.51 -32.65
CA PRO A 82 -8.98 6.51 -31.20
C PRO A 82 -8.01 7.61 -30.77
N GLU A 83 -7.16 8.12 -31.67
CA GLU A 83 -6.24 9.23 -31.45
C GLU A 83 -6.90 10.63 -31.46
N ASP A 84 -8.09 10.78 -32.05
CA ASP A 84 -8.80 12.06 -32.10
C ASP A 84 -9.32 12.45 -30.72
N GLN A 85 -8.57 13.28 -30.02
CA GLN A 85 -8.88 13.74 -28.67
C GLN A 85 -10.21 14.52 -28.59
N SER A 86 -10.75 15.04 -29.70
CA SER A 86 -12.05 15.71 -29.71
C SER A 86 -13.23 14.73 -29.55
N GLN A 87 -13.02 13.46 -29.86
CA GLN A 87 -13.99 12.37 -29.75
C GLN A 87 -13.81 11.54 -28.47
N VAL A 88 -12.85 11.93 -27.61
CA VAL A 88 -12.52 11.22 -26.37
C VAL A 88 -13.17 11.95 -25.20
N GLN A 89 -14.12 11.29 -24.54
CA GLN A 89 -14.66 11.74 -23.27
C GLN A 89 -13.99 10.98 -22.15
N ARG A 90 -13.58 11.70 -21.11
CA ARG A 90 -12.90 11.12 -19.95
C ARG A 90 -13.47 11.70 -18.67
N SER A 91 -13.58 10.84 -17.66
CA SER A 91 -14.02 11.21 -16.32
C SER A 91 -13.19 10.49 -15.29
N ALA A 92 -12.92 11.15 -14.17
CA ALA A 92 -12.22 10.57 -13.05
C ALA A 92 -12.92 10.88 -11.73
N ALA A 93 -12.85 9.94 -10.81
CA ALA A 93 -13.17 10.11 -9.40
C ALA A 93 -12.02 9.55 -8.58
N TYR A 94 -11.83 10.07 -7.37
CA TYR A 94 -10.78 9.58 -6.49
C TYR A 94 -11.18 9.71 -5.03
N LEU A 95 -10.49 8.95 -4.19
CA LEU A 95 -10.44 9.14 -2.75
C LEU A 95 -9.02 9.48 -2.35
N SER A 96 -8.91 10.44 -1.45
CA SER A 96 -7.64 10.82 -0.86
C SER A 96 -7.15 9.72 0.11
N PRO A 97 -5.84 9.69 0.42
CA PRO A 97 -5.31 8.89 1.51
C PRO A 97 -6.13 9.11 2.79
N PRO A 98 -6.36 8.07 3.60
CA PRO A 98 -7.02 8.22 4.89
C PRO A 98 -6.29 9.23 5.77
N LYS A 99 -7.05 9.96 6.60
CA LYS A 99 -6.47 10.92 7.54
C LYS A 99 -5.60 10.19 8.58
N PRO A 100 -4.52 10.82 9.07
CA PRO A 100 -3.79 10.31 10.21
C PRO A 100 -4.71 10.07 11.42
N LEU A 101 -4.46 9.00 12.16
CA LEU A 101 -5.28 8.64 13.31
C LEU A 101 -4.76 9.22 14.62
N PRO A 102 -5.66 9.51 15.58
CA PRO A 102 -5.28 9.94 16.91
C PRO A 102 -4.64 8.79 17.70
N ARG A 103 -3.99 9.16 18.82
CA ARG A 103 -3.21 8.25 19.66
C ARG A 103 -4.01 7.05 20.17
N ASP A 104 -5.19 7.31 20.71
CA ASP A 104 -6.10 6.30 21.26
C ASP A 104 -6.49 5.26 20.22
N ALA A 105 -6.85 5.68 19.00
CA ALA A 105 -7.14 4.76 17.90
C ALA A 105 -5.93 3.90 17.51
N LEU A 106 -4.73 4.48 17.51
CA LEU A 106 -3.48 3.78 17.18
C LEU A 106 -3.01 2.83 18.29
N ILE A 107 -3.28 3.14 19.56
CA ILE A 107 -3.06 2.23 20.69
C ILE A 107 -4.04 1.06 20.60
N HIS A 108 -5.32 1.34 20.40
CA HIS A 108 -6.35 0.31 20.27
C HIS A 108 -6.06 -0.67 19.11
N ALA A 109 -5.60 -0.15 17.96
CA ALA A 109 -5.16 -0.98 16.86
C ALA A 109 -3.99 -1.89 17.25
N HIS A 110 -2.98 -1.37 17.96
CA HIS A 110 -1.89 -2.20 18.48
C HIS A 110 -2.37 -3.27 19.47
N GLU A 111 -3.25 -2.91 20.41
CA GLU A 111 -3.81 -3.88 21.36
C GLU A 111 -4.63 -4.98 20.66
N THR A 112 -5.24 -4.66 19.52
CA THR A 112 -6.05 -5.60 18.74
C THR A 112 -5.19 -6.53 17.88
N TYR A 113 -4.14 -6.00 17.23
CA TYR A 113 -3.40 -6.75 16.20
C TYR A 113 -1.94 -7.04 16.56
N GLY A 114 -1.30 -6.15 17.30
CA GLY A 114 0.15 -6.05 17.38
C GLY A 114 0.82 -7.28 17.97
N ASP A 115 0.38 -7.71 19.16
CA ASP A 115 1.02 -8.85 19.82
C ASP A 115 0.82 -10.16 19.05
N THR A 116 -0.38 -10.39 18.51
CA THR A 116 -0.69 -11.57 17.68
C THR A 116 0.20 -11.62 16.43
N ILE A 117 0.42 -10.49 15.75
CA ILE A 117 1.28 -10.42 14.56
C ILE A 117 2.75 -10.71 14.91
N ALA A 118 3.24 -10.11 16.00
CA ALA A 118 4.61 -10.36 16.45
C ALA A 118 4.82 -11.81 16.91
N LEU A 119 3.87 -12.37 17.67
CA LEU A 119 3.90 -13.78 18.09
C LEU A 119 3.83 -14.74 16.91
N TYR A 120 3.03 -14.41 15.89
CA TYR A 120 2.97 -15.19 14.65
C TYR A 120 4.37 -15.28 14.00
N ALA A 121 5.07 -14.15 13.88
CA ALA A 121 6.43 -14.12 13.34
C ALA A 121 7.43 -14.89 14.21
N GLU A 122 7.36 -14.71 15.54
CA GLU A 122 8.21 -15.39 16.52
C GLU A 122 8.04 -16.90 16.51
N SER A 123 6.85 -17.41 16.19
CA SER A 123 6.58 -18.85 16.14
C SER A 123 7.48 -19.61 15.15
N PHE A 124 8.06 -18.91 14.17
CA PHE A 124 8.97 -19.52 13.20
C PHE A 124 10.44 -19.49 13.65
N LEU A 125 10.81 -18.70 14.66
CA LEU A 125 12.19 -18.60 15.13
C LEU A 125 12.65 -19.95 15.69
N GLY A 126 13.75 -20.47 15.14
CA GLY A 126 14.30 -21.77 15.55
C GLY A 126 13.45 -22.98 15.19
N SER A 127 12.34 -22.81 14.47
CA SER A 127 11.47 -23.91 14.04
C SER A 127 12.09 -24.76 12.92
N GLY A 128 13.08 -24.21 12.20
CA GLY A 128 13.63 -24.80 10.98
C GLY A 128 12.69 -24.70 9.77
N GLN A 129 11.61 -23.93 9.87
CA GLN A 129 10.58 -23.78 8.83
C GLN A 129 10.48 -22.33 8.34
N TYR A 130 10.12 -22.18 7.07
CA TYR A 130 9.77 -20.90 6.46
C TYR A 130 8.30 -20.56 6.73
N CYS A 131 7.98 -19.27 6.81
CA CYS A 131 6.59 -18.83 6.65
C CYS A 131 6.20 -18.90 5.17
N ALA A 132 5.12 -19.64 4.87
CA ALA A 132 4.62 -19.90 3.52
C ALA A 132 5.71 -20.32 2.52
N ARG A 133 6.01 -19.50 1.51
CA ARG A 133 6.98 -19.84 0.46
C ARG A 133 8.41 -19.42 0.82
N GLY A 134 8.61 -18.73 1.94
CA GLY A 134 9.91 -18.21 2.34
C GLY A 134 10.23 -16.82 1.77
N GLU A 135 9.27 -16.14 1.15
CA GLU A 135 9.49 -14.78 0.65
C GLU A 135 9.44 -13.76 1.80
N CYS A 136 10.15 -12.63 1.69
CA CYS A 136 10.23 -11.64 2.78
C CYS A 136 8.87 -11.08 3.20
N TRP A 137 7.96 -10.90 2.24
CA TRP A 137 6.63 -10.39 2.46
C TRP A 137 5.64 -11.43 3.02
N ASP A 138 5.96 -12.73 2.96
CA ASP A 138 5.05 -13.80 3.40
C ASP A 138 4.73 -13.65 4.90
N LEU A 139 5.71 -13.28 5.74
CA LEU A 139 5.49 -13.07 7.18
C LEU A 139 4.40 -12.02 7.46
N ALA A 140 4.52 -10.84 6.85
CA ALA A 140 3.55 -9.77 7.01
C ALA A 140 2.18 -10.14 6.42
N ASN A 141 2.18 -10.75 5.23
CA ASN A 141 0.93 -11.11 4.56
C ASN A 141 0.15 -12.21 5.28
N GLU A 142 0.81 -13.27 5.72
CA GLU A 142 0.15 -14.39 6.39
C GLU A 142 -0.27 -14.04 7.84
N SER A 143 0.52 -13.24 8.56
CA SER A 143 0.11 -12.75 9.89
C SER A 143 -1.14 -11.86 9.84
N LEU A 144 -1.31 -11.03 8.80
CA LEU A 144 -2.53 -10.24 8.60
C LEU A 144 -3.73 -11.12 8.21
N LYS A 145 -3.50 -12.15 7.39
CA LYS A 145 -4.55 -13.12 7.02
C LYS A 145 -4.98 -13.99 8.19
N TYR A 146 -4.10 -14.25 9.15
CA TYR A 146 -4.40 -15.05 10.34
C TYR A 146 -5.64 -14.55 11.10
N PHE A 147 -5.97 -13.26 10.98
CA PHE A 147 -7.18 -12.70 11.57
C PHE A 147 -8.49 -13.16 10.92
N SER A 148 -8.45 -13.80 9.73
CA SER A 148 -9.65 -14.40 9.12
C SER A 148 -10.27 -15.52 9.94
N ASP A 149 -9.49 -16.08 10.86
CA ASP A 149 -9.92 -17.16 11.74
C ASP A 149 -10.70 -16.64 12.97
N TYR A 150 -10.80 -15.32 13.15
CA TYR A 150 -11.47 -14.66 14.27
C TYR A 150 -12.59 -13.73 13.78
N ASP A 151 -13.83 -14.20 13.86
CA ASP A 151 -15.02 -13.47 13.41
C ASP A 151 -15.32 -12.18 14.21
N TYR A 152 -14.85 -12.12 15.46
CA TYR A 152 -15.02 -10.98 16.35
C TYR A 152 -13.93 -9.90 16.19
N ILE A 153 -12.85 -10.19 15.47
CA ILE A 153 -11.79 -9.22 15.21
C ILE A 153 -12.02 -8.61 13.81
N PRO A 154 -12.14 -7.28 13.68
CA PRO A 154 -12.24 -6.68 12.36
C PRO A 154 -11.00 -7.02 11.52
N MET A 155 -11.21 -7.46 10.28
CA MET A 155 -10.10 -7.76 9.37
C MET A 155 -9.17 -6.55 9.23
N PRO A 156 -7.85 -6.72 9.45
CA PRO A 156 -6.90 -5.65 9.19
C PRO A 156 -6.81 -5.40 7.68
N ILE A 157 -6.29 -4.22 7.31
CA ILE A 157 -5.91 -3.95 5.92
C ILE A 157 -4.90 -5.01 5.47
N PRO A 158 -5.15 -5.73 4.37
CA PRO A 158 -4.20 -6.72 3.86
C PRO A 158 -2.94 -6.03 3.32
N SER A 159 -1.83 -6.76 3.29
CA SER A 159 -0.62 -6.34 2.57
C SER A 159 -0.94 -6.11 1.10
N ILE A 160 -0.86 -4.87 0.62
CA ILE A 160 -1.07 -4.53 -0.80
C ILE A 160 0.08 -3.69 -1.30
N SER A 161 0.85 -4.25 -2.25
CA SER A 161 2.11 -3.67 -2.70
C SER A 161 2.96 -3.36 -1.46
N ARG A 162 3.03 -2.08 -1.11
CA ARG A 162 3.90 -1.55 -0.07
C ARG A 162 3.22 -1.26 1.27
N THR A 163 1.89 -1.35 1.31
CA THR A 163 1.11 -0.91 2.47
C THR A 163 0.64 -2.08 3.31
N HIS A 164 0.80 -1.93 4.63
CA HIS A 164 0.37 -2.93 5.62
C HIS A 164 -0.56 -2.36 6.71
N GLY A 165 -1.09 -1.15 6.50
CA GLY A 165 -1.99 -0.49 7.46
C GLY A 165 -1.82 1.03 7.50
N HIS A 166 -1.98 1.63 8.68
CA HIS A 166 -1.75 3.05 8.90
C HIS A 166 -0.25 3.37 8.93
N LEU A 167 0.23 4.24 8.05
CA LEU A 167 1.63 4.69 8.06
C LEU A 167 1.94 5.44 9.37
N ILE A 168 2.92 4.96 10.13
CA ILE A 168 3.43 5.56 11.37
C ILE A 168 4.66 6.42 11.11
N PHE A 169 5.56 5.93 10.27
CA PHE A 169 6.82 6.61 9.97
C PHE A 169 7.22 6.34 8.53
N GLU A 170 7.72 7.37 7.85
CA GLU A 170 8.49 7.22 6.63
C GLU A 170 9.81 7.97 6.75
N GLY A 171 10.88 7.36 6.24
CA GLY A 171 12.22 7.90 6.33
C GLY A 171 13.04 7.61 5.08
N LYS A 172 14.06 8.42 4.86
CA LYS A 172 15.03 8.25 3.80
C LYS A 172 16.41 8.72 4.25
N ALA A 173 17.43 8.01 3.79
CA ALA A 173 18.81 8.46 3.86
C ALA A 173 19.46 8.59 2.48
N SER A 174 20.41 9.51 2.37
CA SER A 174 21.30 9.68 1.23
C SER A 174 22.68 10.15 1.68
N ASN A 175 23.63 10.14 0.73
CA ASN A 175 24.97 10.69 0.94
C ASN A 175 25.72 10.01 2.10
N GLY A 176 25.62 8.67 2.18
CA GLY A 176 26.22 7.87 3.25
C GLY A 176 25.67 8.23 4.64
N GLY A 177 24.37 8.51 4.74
CA GLY A 177 23.67 8.83 5.99
C GLY A 177 23.85 10.26 6.48
N ARG A 178 24.58 11.12 5.75
CA ARG A 178 24.74 12.54 6.11
C ARG A 178 23.45 13.33 5.94
N GLU A 179 22.61 12.88 5.03
CA GLU A 179 21.29 13.44 4.78
C GLU A 179 20.27 12.41 5.19
N GLN A 180 19.55 12.70 6.26
CA GLN A 180 18.45 11.89 6.74
C GLN A 180 17.22 12.76 6.91
N VAL A 181 16.14 12.35 6.27
CA VAL A 181 14.85 13.03 6.36
C VAL A 181 13.78 12.00 6.66
N GLY A 182 12.79 12.38 7.44
CA GLY A 182 11.66 11.51 7.71
C GLY A 182 10.51 12.27 8.30
N ARG A 183 9.38 11.59 8.39
CA ARG A 183 8.11 12.16 8.80
C ARG A 183 7.35 11.15 9.64
N TRP A 184 6.92 11.61 10.80
CA TRP A 184 5.98 10.89 11.64
C TRP A 184 4.54 11.13 11.18
N ARG A 185 3.68 10.12 11.35
CA ARG A 185 2.27 10.21 11.01
C ARG A 185 1.40 9.58 12.08
N GLY A 186 0.34 10.29 12.45
CA GLY A 186 -0.58 9.91 13.51
C GLY A 186 -0.14 10.40 14.89
N GLY A 187 -0.99 10.12 15.89
CA GLY A 187 -0.86 10.65 17.24
C GLY A 187 -0.09 9.78 18.23
N ASP A 188 0.36 8.58 17.84
CA ASP A 188 1.12 7.74 18.76
C ASP A 188 2.56 8.25 18.94
N ASP A 189 3.17 7.90 20.06
CA ASP A 189 4.50 8.39 20.46
C ASP A 189 5.61 7.38 20.25
N ARG A 190 5.30 6.21 19.66
CA ARG A 190 6.24 5.13 19.46
C ARG A 190 5.87 4.21 18.32
N ILE A 191 6.89 3.54 17.80
CA ILE A 191 6.74 2.32 17.02
C ILE A 191 6.49 1.21 18.02
N ARG A 192 5.55 0.33 17.69
CA ARG A 192 5.11 -0.74 18.59
C ARG A 192 5.45 -2.09 18.03
N ARG A 193 5.56 -3.06 18.94
CA ARG A 193 5.52 -4.47 18.59
C ARG A 193 4.28 -4.79 17.72
N GLY A 194 4.52 -5.54 16.65
CA GLY A 194 3.54 -5.90 15.63
C GLY A 194 3.39 -4.89 14.50
N ASP A 195 4.03 -3.71 14.58
CA ASP A 195 4.15 -2.84 13.40
C ASP A 195 4.98 -3.55 12.31
N ILE A 196 4.69 -3.23 11.05
CA ILE A 196 5.32 -3.86 9.88
C ILE A 196 6.23 -2.82 9.21
N VAL A 197 7.48 -3.18 8.99
CA VAL A 197 8.47 -2.33 8.31
C VAL A 197 8.70 -2.80 6.89
N GLU A 198 8.80 -1.86 5.96
CA GLU A 198 9.24 -2.05 4.60
C GLU A 198 10.52 -1.24 4.33
N TRP A 199 11.42 -1.86 3.59
CA TRP A 199 12.70 -1.30 3.17
C TRP A 199 12.82 -1.29 1.66
N ARG A 200 13.42 -0.22 1.13
CA ARG A 200 13.70 -0.10 -0.30
C ARG A 200 15.07 0.51 -0.55
N LYS A 201 15.93 -0.28 -1.19
CA LYS A 201 17.32 0.02 -1.56
C LYS A 201 18.12 0.55 -0.37
N VAL A 202 17.95 -0.12 0.76
CA VAL A 202 18.47 0.31 2.05
C VAL A 202 19.86 -0.21 2.26
N LYS A 203 20.75 0.66 2.75
CA LYS A 203 22.05 0.30 3.29
C LYS A 203 22.10 0.73 4.76
N ILE A 204 22.22 -0.22 5.68
CA ILE A 204 22.09 0.03 7.13
C ILE A 204 23.00 -0.90 7.94
N ALA A 205 23.51 -0.43 9.09
CA ALA A 205 24.24 -1.30 10.02
C ALA A 205 23.31 -1.95 11.05
N MET A 206 23.66 -3.15 11.51
CA MET A 206 23.05 -3.73 12.71
C MET A 206 23.56 -3.02 13.95
N LYS A 207 22.75 -3.05 15.00
CA LYS A 207 23.17 -2.58 16.33
C LYS A 207 24.45 -3.30 16.77
N ALA A 208 25.42 -2.51 17.23
CA ALA A 208 26.74 -2.99 17.67
C ALA A 208 27.57 -3.74 16.60
N ALA A 209 27.23 -3.61 15.32
CA ALA A 209 28.06 -4.14 14.24
C ALA A 209 29.43 -3.43 14.19
N PRO A 210 30.51 -4.12 13.76
CA PRO A 210 31.80 -3.48 13.52
C PRO A 210 31.67 -2.30 12.56
N ARG A 211 32.46 -1.24 12.80
CA ARG A 211 32.44 -0.05 11.96
C ARG A 211 32.71 -0.41 10.49
N GLY A 212 31.84 0.04 9.59
CA GLY A 212 31.91 -0.25 8.16
C GLY A 212 31.16 -1.53 7.73
N SER A 213 30.61 -2.30 8.69
CA SER A 213 29.66 -3.37 8.38
C SER A 213 28.30 -2.78 8.03
N PHE A 214 27.69 -3.31 6.98
CA PHE A 214 26.34 -2.92 6.54
C PHE A 214 25.59 -4.12 6.00
N TYR A 215 24.28 -3.99 5.97
CA TYR A 215 23.32 -4.86 5.31
C TYR A 215 22.67 -4.07 4.18
N THR A 216 22.45 -4.76 3.07
CA THR A 216 21.63 -4.24 1.98
C THR A 216 20.28 -4.91 2.06
N LEU A 217 19.20 -4.11 2.16
CA LEU A 217 17.82 -4.58 2.24
C LEU A 217 17.00 -3.98 1.11
N GLY A 218 16.06 -4.76 0.58
CA GLY A 218 15.08 -4.28 -0.38
C GLY A 218 15.65 -3.88 -1.73
N ASP A 219 16.31 -4.81 -2.43
CA ASP A 219 16.55 -4.68 -3.87
C ASP A 219 15.83 -5.84 -4.59
N PRO A 220 14.52 -5.69 -4.92
CA PRO A 220 13.78 -4.43 -5.03
C PRO A 220 13.08 -3.89 -3.76
N ASP A 221 12.52 -4.74 -2.89
CA ASP A 221 11.81 -4.36 -1.65
C ASP A 221 11.97 -5.48 -0.59
N HIS A 222 11.89 -5.15 0.71
CA HIS A 222 12.02 -6.13 1.81
C HIS A 222 11.09 -5.77 2.97
N THR A 223 10.39 -6.77 3.51
CA THR A 223 9.40 -6.58 4.58
C THR A 223 9.79 -7.37 5.83
N ALA A 224 9.57 -6.79 7.00
CA ALA A 224 9.80 -7.44 8.29
C ALA A 224 8.75 -7.03 9.33
N ILE A 225 8.61 -7.81 10.40
CA ILE A 225 7.70 -7.53 11.51
C ILE A 225 8.50 -7.02 12.70
N ILE A 226 8.12 -5.87 13.27
CA ILE A 226 8.75 -5.30 14.45
C ILE A 226 8.29 -6.09 15.69
N VAL A 227 9.24 -6.53 16.51
CA VAL A 227 8.98 -7.41 17.67
C VAL A 227 9.26 -6.75 19.01
N SER A 228 9.65 -5.48 19.02
CA SER A 228 9.82 -4.69 20.23
C SER A 228 9.35 -3.27 20.01
N ASP A 229 8.75 -2.68 21.04
CA ASP A 229 8.49 -1.25 21.07
C ASP A 229 9.80 -0.47 20.90
N CYS A 230 9.71 0.64 20.19
CA CYS A 230 10.79 1.58 19.96
C CYS A 230 10.25 3.00 20.17
N VAL A 231 10.76 3.67 21.20
CA VAL A 231 10.38 5.05 21.54
C VAL A 231 11.42 5.98 20.91
N PRO A 232 11.02 6.85 19.95
CA PRO A 232 11.92 7.84 19.40
C PRO A 232 12.48 8.77 20.48
N SER A 233 13.65 9.34 20.20
CA SER A 233 14.36 10.26 21.10
C SER A 233 13.59 11.55 21.39
N THR A 234 12.68 11.93 20.49
CA THR A 234 11.72 13.03 20.68
C THR A 234 10.30 12.45 20.68
N SER A 235 9.33 13.11 21.33
CA SER A 235 7.93 12.68 21.26
C SER A 235 7.29 13.29 20.01
N PRO A 236 7.15 12.54 18.90
CA PRO A 236 6.69 13.12 17.66
C PRO A 236 5.20 13.44 17.73
N LYS A 237 4.79 14.41 16.91
CA LYS A 237 3.39 14.70 16.62
C LYS A 237 3.11 14.35 15.16
N ASP A 238 1.83 14.25 14.79
CA ASP A 238 1.47 14.05 13.39
C ASP A 238 2.13 15.10 12.49
N ALA A 239 2.67 14.63 11.36
CA ALA A 239 3.45 15.39 10.39
C ALA A 239 4.76 16.02 10.92
N ALA A 240 5.21 15.68 12.13
CA ALA A 240 6.51 16.12 12.62
C ALA A 240 7.65 15.58 11.74
N SER A 241 8.63 16.43 11.44
CA SER A 241 9.90 15.99 10.89
C SER A 241 10.62 15.16 11.95
N LEU A 242 11.01 13.96 11.59
CA LEU A 242 11.73 13.02 12.46
C LEU A 242 12.70 12.24 11.58
N SER A 243 14.01 12.36 11.78
CA SER A 243 14.97 11.58 11.00
C SER A 243 14.96 10.11 11.45
N PRO A 244 15.35 9.17 10.57
CA PRO A 244 15.65 7.79 10.96
C PRO A 244 16.53 7.68 12.22
N SER A 245 17.57 8.51 12.34
CA SER A 245 18.43 8.53 13.54
C SER A 245 17.71 8.88 14.84
N GLU A 246 16.67 9.72 14.78
CA GLU A 246 15.88 10.08 15.96
C GLU A 246 14.91 8.97 16.39
N VAL A 247 14.58 8.04 15.49
CA VAL A 247 13.77 6.86 15.81
C VAL A 247 14.55 5.87 16.68
N GLY A 248 15.81 5.62 16.34
CA GLY A 248 16.70 4.74 17.10
C GLY A 248 16.75 3.30 16.59
N VAL A 249 16.78 2.32 17.50
CA VAL A 249 16.94 0.90 17.14
C VAL A 249 15.59 0.23 17.00
N ILE A 250 15.38 -0.52 15.91
CA ILE A 250 14.22 -1.40 15.76
C ILE A 250 14.65 -2.87 15.78
N ALA A 251 13.92 -3.68 16.52
CA ALA A 251 14.08 -5.14 16.54
C ALA A 251 13.00 -5.76 15.65
N VAL A 252 13.42 -6.58 14.69
CA VAL A 252 12.53 -7.18 13.70
C VAL A 252 12.72 -8.68 13.61
N ILE A 253 11.69 -9.36 13.13
CA ILE A 253 11.80 -10.70 12.54
C ILE A 253 11.59 -10.56 11.04
N GLU A 254 12.53 -11.12 10.30
CA GLU A 254 12.52 -11.12 8.85
C GLU A 254 12.89 -12.50 8.32
N GLN A 255 12.50 -12.75 7.07
CA GLN A 255 12.94 -13.90 6.30
C GLN A 255 13.24 -13.45 4.88
N SER A 256 13.92 -14.29 4.11
CA SER A 256 14.06 -14.10 2.67
C SER A 256 14.25 -15.46 1.99
N GLN A 257 14.21 -15.47 0.65
CA GLN A 257 14.35 -16.72 -0.08
C GLN A 257 15.69 -17.40 0.25
N GLY A 258 15.62 -18.60 0.85
CA GLY A 258 16.79 -19.35 1.30
C GLY A 258 17.35 -18.95 2.67
N GLN A 259 16.74 -17.99 3.36
CA GLN A 259 17.06 -17.61 4.74
C GLN A 259 15.86 -17.84 5.64
N LEU A 260 16.03 -18.74 6.62
CA LEU A 260 15.01 -18.98 7.64
C LEU A 260 14.73 -17.69 8.44
N PRO A 261 13.52 -17.58 9.04
CA PRO A 261 13.19 -16.47 9.91
C PRO A 261 14.25 -16.22 11.00
N GLU A 262 14.74 -14.99 11.07
CA GLU A 262 15.78 -14.57 12.00
C GLU A 262 15.37 -13.26 12.68
N ARG A 263 15.77 -13.12 13.95
CA ARG A 263 15.64 -11.86 14.69
C ARG A 263 16.85 -10.98 14.44
N ARG A 264 16.62 -9.72 14.05
CA ARG A 264 17.68 -8.72 13.86
C ARG A 264 17.36 -7.41 14.56
N GLU A 265 18.41 -6.67 14.91
CA GLU A 265 18.31 -5.32 15.47
C GLU A 265 19.03 -4.34 14.55
N TYR A 266 18.28 -3.41 13.95
CA TYR A 266 18.79 -2.39 13.05
C TYR A 266 18.85 -1.05 13.76
N ASP A 267 20.01 -0.39 13.69
CA ASP A 267 20.18 0.95 14.21
C ASP A 267 19.89 1.96 13.10
N LEU A 268 18.74 2.64 13.16
CA LEU A 268 18.34 3.59 12.13
C LEU A 268 19.22 4.84 12.08
N SER A 269 20.03 5.10 13.11
CA SER A 269 21.07 6.13 13.04
C SER A 269 22.19 5.76 12.06
N CYS A 270 22.36 4.47 11.77
CA CYS A 270 23.27 3.93 10.79
C CYS A 270 22.63 3.72 9.41
N LEU A 271 21.46 4.32 9.14
CA LEU A 271 20.86 4.29 7.80
C LEU A 271 21.67 5.20 6.86
N GLU A 272 22.37 4.60 5.91
CA GLU A 272 23.26 5.30 4.98
C GLU A 272 22.56 5.69 3.68
N GLU A 273 21.69 4.81 3.17
CA GLU A 273 20.98 4.96 1.91
C GLU A 273 19.62 4.26 1.98
N GLY A 274 18.70 4.67 1.10
CA GLY A 274 17.41 4.01 0.88
C GLY A 274 16.25 4.62 1.63
N GLU A 275 15.10 3.96 1.54
CA GLU A 275 13.81 4.41 2.05
C GLU A 275 13.23 3.35 3.01
N ILE A 276 12.57 3.81 4.07
CA ILE A 276 11.90 2.98 5.07
C ILE A 276 10.47 3.48 5.29
N TRP A 277 9.52 2.55 5.42
CA TRP A 277 8.16 2.82 5.88
C TRP A 277 7.77 1.87 7.00
N ILE A 278 7.12 2.38 8.03
CA ILE A 278 6.60 1.59 9.14
C ILE A 278 5.11 1.79 9.22
N TYR A 279 4.37 0.69 9.21
CA TYR A 279 2.91 0.67 9.21
C TYR A 279 2.38 -0.03 10.45
N ARG A 280 1.32 0.53 11.02
CA ARG A 280 0.52 -0.13 12.04
C ARG A 280 -0.63 -0.89 11.40
N PRO A 281 -0.73 -2.21 11.60
CA PRO A 281 -1.91 -2.98 11.25
C PRO A 281 -3.16 -2.36 11.86
N ILE A 282 -4.21 -2.21 11.05
CA ILE A 282 -5.45 -1.58 11.49
C ILE A 282 -6.66 -2.14 10.76
N GLY A 283 -7.79 -2.23 11.47
CA GLY A 283 -9.06 -2.68 10.94
C GLY A 283 -9.52 -1.86 9.74
N MET A 284 -9.76 -2.54 8.63
CA MET A 284 -10.09 -1.91 7.36
C MET A 284 -11.37 -1.07 7.42
N LYS A 285 -12.40 -1.56 8.10
CA LYS A 285 -13.67 -0.84 8.26
C LYS A 285 -13.50 0.46 9.04
N ALA A 286 -12.73 0.42 10.12
CA ALA A 286 -12.50 1.59 10.96
C ALA A 286 -11.66 2.66 10.23
N TYR A 287 -10.67 2.23 9.42
CA TYR A 287 -9.73 3.16 8.81
C TYR A 287 -10.10 3.61 7.39
N LEU A 288 -10.63 2.71 6.57
CA LEU A 288 -11.03 2.99 5.18
C LEU A 288 -12.54 3.15 4.99
N GLY A 289 -13.35 2.85 6.01
CA GLY A 289 -14.81 2.86 5.90
C GLY A 289 -15.38 1.69 5.09
N VAL A 290 -14.57 0.67 4.77
CA VAL A 290 -14.99 -0.51 4.00
C VAL A 290 -14.65 -1.80 4.75
N SER A 291 -15.56 -2.77 4.74
CA SER A 291 -15.35 -4.06 5.43
C SER A 291 -14.62 -5.09 4.59
N ASP A 292 -14.50 -4.84 3.29
CA ASP A 292 -13.82 -5.71 2.34
C ASP A 292 -13.32 -4.86 1.17
N ILE A 293 -12.20 -5.26 0.57
CA ILE A 293 -11.73 -4.74 -0.72
C ILE A 293 -12.42 -5.58 -1.80
N THR A 294 -13.74 -5.42 -1.92
CA THR A 294 -14.58 -6.14 -2.89
C THR A 294 -14.88 -5.31 -4.14
N ALA A 295 -15.38 -6.00 -5.18
CA ALA A 295 -15.43 -5.56 -6.56
C ALA A 295 -16.83 -5.07 -7.02
N VAL A 296 -17.30 -3.88 -6.61
CA VAL A 296 -18.56 -3.29 -7.15
C VAL A 296 -18.35 -1.75 -7.38
N PRO A 297 -19.19 -1.00 -8.13
CA PRO A 297 -19.10 0.46 -8.32
C PRO A 297 -20.15 1.21 -7.47
N PRO A 298 -19.90 2.48 -7.06
CA PRO A 298 -20.85 3.27 -6.29
C PRO A 298 -22.20 3.47 -7.01
N GLU A 299 -23.29 3.61 -6.24
CA GLU A 299 -24.68 3.65 -6.74
C GLU A 299 -24.96 4.75 -7.77
N ARG A 300 -24.23 5.88 -7.74
CA ARG A 300 -24.38 6.96 -8.75
C ARG A 300 -23.76 6.62 -10.11
N CYS A 301 -23.13 5.46 -10.25
CA CYS A 301 -22.64 4.90 -11.50
C CYS A 301 -23.57 3.77 -11.99
N GLU A 302 -24.90 4.01 -12.03
CA GLU A 302 -25.93 2.99 -12.31
C GLU A 302 -25.70 2.16 -13.59
N GLY A 303 -25.02 2.74 -14.59
CA GLY A 303 -24.64 2.02 -15.82
C GLY A 303 -23.59 0.91 -15.63
N LEU A 304 -22.80 0.95 -14.54
CA LEU A 304 -21.75 -0.02 -14.20
C LEU A 304 -22.25 -1.16 -13.30
N GLN A 305 -23.23 -0.91 -12.43
CA GLN A 305 -23.78 -1.93 -11.51
C GLN A 305 -24.56 -3.05 -12.24
N ARG A 306 -25.27 -2.73 -13.33
CA ARG A 306 -26.01 -3.74 -14.13
C ARG A 306 -25.09 -4.72 -14.86
N LEU A 307 -23.84 -4.35 -15.14
CA LEU A 307 -22.91 -5.16 -15.95
C LEU A 307 -22.17 -6.25 -15.14
N LEU A 308 -21.85 -6.00 -13.87
CA LEU A 308 -21.20 -6.99 -13.00
C LEU A 308 -22.09 -8.21 -12.73
N ASN A 309 -23.40 -7.99 -12.58
CA ASN A 309 -24.39 -9.06 -12.40
C ASN A 309 -24.59 -9.94 -13.64
N CYS A 310 -24.22 -9.47 -14.84
CA CYS A 310 -24.27 -10.27 -16.07
C CYS A 310 -23.00 -11.08 -16.31
N THR A 311 -21.83 -10.58 -15.92
CA THR A 311 -20.54 -11.26 -16.12
C THR A 311 -20.34 -12.43 -15.15
N LEU A 312 -20.80 -12.29 -13.89
CA LEU A 312 -20.75 -13.36 -12.88
C LEU A 312 -21.61 -14.58 -13.26
N LYS A 313 -22.67 -14.41 -14.05
CA LYS A 313 -23.53 -15.51 -14.52
C LYS A 313 -22.93 -16.33 -15.67
N ARG A 314 -21.85 -15.86 -16.31
CA ARG A 314 -21.28 -16.51 -17.52
C ARG A 314 -19.92 -17.17 -17.32
N ASN A 315 -19.21 -16.92 -16.22
CA ASN A 315 -17.89 -17.50 -15.96
C ASN A 315 -17.85 -18.24 -14.62
N THR A 316 -18.35 -19.46 -14.60
CA THR A 316 -18.14 -20.46 -13.54
C THR A 316 -16.77 -21.14 -13.60
N GLN A 317 -15.87 -20.73 -14.50
CA GLN A 317 -14.49 -21.22 -14.55
C GLN A 317 -13.49 -20.09 -14.83
N LYS A 318 -13.08 -19.39 -13.78
CA LYS A 318 -11.71 -18.93 -13.49
C LYS A 318 -11.75 -17.96 -12.30
N LYS A 319 -11.14 -18.39 -11.20
CA LYS A 319 -10.90 -17.61 -9.99
C LYS A 319 -9.86 -16.50 -10.30
N ASN A 320 -9.94 -15.42 -9.52
CA ASN A 320 -9.05 -14.24 -9.48
C ASN A 320 -9.40 -13.11 -10.45
N LEU A 321 -10.45 -12.35 -10.12
CA LEU A 321 -10.65 -10.98 -10.59
C LEU A 321 -10.74 -10.05 -9.38
N PHE A 322 -9.72 -9.20 -9.22
CA PHE A 322 -9.67 -8.14 -8.22
C PHE A 322 -10.26 -6.86 -8.83
N TYR A 323 -11.28 -6.28 -8.19
CA TYR A 323 -11.72 -4.92 -8.48
C TYR A 323 -11.98 -4.18 -7.17
N ILE A 324 -11.75 -2.87 -7.19
CA ILE A 324 -11.72 -2.03 -5.99
C ILE A 324 -13.01 -1.22 -5.91
N HIS A 325 -13.89 -1.57 -4.97
CA HIS A 325 -14.78 -0.60 -4.35
C HIS A 325 -14.01 0.18 -3.31
N VAL A 326 -14.18 1.48 -3.36
CA VAL A 326 -14.29 2.27 -2.15
C VAL A 326 -15.45 3.23 -2.39
N LEU A 327 -16.55 3.06 -1.66
CA LEU A 327 -17.51 4.12 -1.37
C LEU A 327 -18.65 3.61 -0.47
N LYS A 328 -18.83 4.31 0.66
CA LYS A 328 -20.09 4.91 1.17
C LYS A 328 -20.14 4.90 2.70
N VAL A 329 -19.26 5.63 3.41
CA VAL A 329 -19.56 6.36 4.66
C VAL A 329 -18.42 7.35 4.94
N ILE A 330 -18.41 8.55 4.32
CA ILE A 330 -17.87 9.77 4.96
C ILE A 330 -18.72 10.93 4.39
N TYR A 331 -19.27 11.77 5.27
CA TYR A 331 -20.28 12.84 5.06
C TYR A 331 -21.76 12.43 5.17
N SER A 332 -22.14 11.97 6.36
CA SER A 332 -23.34 12.47 7.03
C SER A 332 -23.03 12.49 8.53
N GLY A 333 -22.79 13.71 9.05
CA GLY A 333 -22.21 13.99 10.36
C GLY A 333 -21.15 15.06 10.23
#